data_AF-A0A4U1AMA2-F1
#
_entry.id   AF-A0A4U1AMA2-F1
#
_cell.length_a   1.000
_cell.length_b   1.000
_cell.length_c   1.000
_cell.angle_alpha   90.00
_cell.angle_beta   90.00
_cell.angle_gamma   90.00
#
_symmetry.space_group_name_H-M   'P 1'
#
loop_
_entity.id
_entity.type
_entity.pdbx_description
1 polymer ?
#
loop_
_entity_poly.entity_id
_entity_poly.type
_entity_poly.pdbx_seq_one_letter_code
_entity_poly.pdbx_strand_id
1 'polypeptide(L)'
;MQKVFIIVCLLFGSVQIASALEITFKPNSSVDDSVIRLGDIVSFDQQTEMAKALATQQIGQAPAPGETITLSSISIKDHIAASQTLPQDIQWTGSPTVAILRSGIDIGPERIQTIIADYIKKNQNDLPEAEIRFVPESLPLPFTLPTGDLSYDVTPSNPAILGSSRFSIIFRVNDTVVKNMSVRGKIEALAQVVVCAGNLNRGEILRPQHLKTALMDISAIENPCFEPNDLIGQKLQRSLRAGSPVLLSMVETLPIVRRGERVKIVINSGPLHLSATGLANSDGALNEMIRVRNINSNKMVYCRVAAPGLVEVML
;
A
#
# COMPACT_ATOMS: atom_id res chain seq x y z
N MET A 1 4.95 -47.63 91.30
CA MET A 1 3.71 -46.84 91.20
C MET A 1 4.10 -45.38 91.30
N GLN A 2 4.56 -44.76 90.21
CA GLN A 2 3.82 -44.08 89.12
C GLN A 2 3.67 -42.59 89.44
N LYS A 3 4.53 -41.80 88.78
CA LYS A 3 4.66 -40.34 88.82
C LYS A 3 3.48 -39.71 88.06
N VAL A 4 2.88 -38.66 88.61
CA VAL A 4 1.92 -37.81 87.88
C VAL A 4 2.59 -36.47 87.62
N PHE A 5 2.79 -36.17 86.33
CA PHE A 5 3.32 -34.92 85.80
C PHE A 5 2.12 -34.06 85.39
N ILE A 6 1.98 -32.87 85.99
CA ILE A 6 0.96 -31.90 85.60
C ILE A 6 1.52 -31.07 84.45
N ILE A 7 0.94 -31.23 83.26
CA ILE A 7 1.28 -30.48 82.05
C ILE A 7 0.32 -29.28 81.96
N VAL A 8 0.86 -28.07 82.08
CA VAL A 8 0.14 -26.82 81.83
C VAL A 8 0.23 -26.53 80.33
N CYS A 9 -0.87 -26.77 79.60
CA CYS A 9 -1.00 -26.38 78.20
C CYS A 9 -1.31 -24.88 78.09
N LEU A 10 -0.28 -24.10 77.75
CA LEU A 10 -0.41 -22.71 77.29
C LEU A 10 -0.93 -22.71 75.85
N LEU A 11 -2.22 -22.42 75.67
CA LEU A 11 -2.83 -22.12 74.38
C LEU A 11 -2.32 -20.77 73.88
N PHE A 12 -1.26 -20.79 73.07
CA PHE A 12 -0.90 -19.66 72.22
C PHE A 12 -1.92 -19.56 71.07
N GLY A 13 -2.99 -18.80 71.29
CA GLY A 13 -3.84 -18.34 70.20
C GLY A 13 -3.04 -17.39 69.32
N SER A 14 -2.74 -17.81 68.09
CA SER A 14 -2.22 -16.91 67.07
C SER A 14 -3.31 -15.88 66.74
N VAL A 15 -3.16 -14.66 67.26
CA VAL A 15 -3.93 -13.51 66.81
C VAL A 15 -3.46 -13.19 65.39
N GLN A 16 -4.21 -13.63 64.38
CA GLN A 16 -4.10 -13.05 63.05
C GLN A 16 -4.63 -11.62 63.15
N ILE A 17 -3.73 -10.65 63.20
CA ILE A 17 -4.09 -9.26 62.95
C ILE A 17 -4.51 -9.22 61.48
N ALA A 18 -5.81 -9.10 61.22
CA ALA A 18 -6.31 -8.75 59.90
C ALA A 18 -5.77 -7.36 59.59
N SER A 19 -4.74 -7.27 58.75
CA SER A 19 -4.26 -6.00 58.23
C SER A 19 -5.34 -5.43 57.31
N ALA A 20 -5.82 -4.24 57.62
CA ALA A 20 -6.69 -3.46 56.75
C ALA A 20 -6.07 -3.36 55.35
N LEU A 21 -6.87 -3.58 54.30
CA LEU A 21 -6.40 -3.46 52.92
C LEU A 21 -6.16 -1.97 52.61
N GLU A 22 -4.94 -1.59 52.25
CA GLU A 22 -4.61 -0.22 51.87
C GLU A 22 -4.64 -0.06 50.34
N ILE A 23 -5.43 0.92 49.88
CA ILE A 23 -5.60 1.28 48.47
C ILE A 23 -5.16 2.72 48.27
N THR A 24 -4.08 2.91 47.51
CA THR A 24 -3.50 4.24 47.25
C THR A 24 -3.82 4.73 45.84
N PHE A 25 -4.49 5.88 45.72
CA PHE A 25 -4.74 6.52 44.43
C PHE A 25 -3.47 7.12 43.83
N LYS A 26 -3.18 6.77 42.57
CA LYS A 26 -2.08 7.34 41.80
C LYS A 26 -2.45 8.77 41.36
N PRO A 27 -1.49 9.70 41.26
CA PRO A 27 -1.77 11.02 40.69
C PRO A 27 -1.95 10.98 39.17
N ASN A 28 -1.24 10.08 38.48
CA ASN A 28 -1.30 9.86 37.04
C ASN A 28 -1.35 8.36 36.74
N SER A 29 -2.08 7.96 35.71
CA SER A 29 -2.08 6.60 35.18
C SER A 29 -2.26 6.59 33.66
N SER A 30 -1.86 5.49 33.02
CA SER A 30 -2.13 5.25 31.59
C SER A 30 -2.96 3.99 31.44
N VAL A 31 -3.89 3.99 30.49
CA VAL A 31 -4.71 2.82 30.13
C VAL A 31 -4.67 2.59 28.62
N ASP A 32 -4.72 1.35 28.21
CA ASP A 32 -4.73 0.96 26.80
C ASP A 32 -6.16 0.72 26.29
N ASP A 33 -6.98 0.07 27.13
CA ASP A 33 -8.35 -0.33 26.84
C ASP A 33 -9.33 0.86 26.79
N SER A 34 -10.54 0.61 26.28
CA SER A 34 -11.66 1.57 26.31
C SER A 34 -12.29 1.73 27.69
N VAL A 35 -11.91 0.91 28.66
CA VAL A 35 -12.51 0.86 29.99
C VAL A 35 -11.44 1.12 31.04
N ILE A 36 -11.71 2.04 31.95
CA ILE A 36 -10.88 2.28 33.12
C ILE A 36 -11.32 1.33 34.22
N ARG A 37 -10.39 0.54 34.73
CA ARG A 37 -10.58 -0.33 35.90
C ARG A 37 -9.91 0.26 37.11
N LEU A 38 -10.33 -0.15 38.30
CA LEU A 38 -9.77 0.36 39.54
C LEU A 38 -8.26 0.07 39.64
N GLY A 39 -7.82 -1.11 39.21
CA GLY A 39 -6.41 -1.51 39.22
C GLY A 39 -5.50 -0.60 38.39
N ASP A 40 -6.04 0.09 37.40
CA ASP A 40 -5.27 1.02 36.56
C ASP A 40 -4.87 2.27 37.36
N ILE A 41 -5.77 2.73 38.22
CA ILE A 41 -5.72 4.05 38.88
C ILE A 41 -5.25 3.99 40.34
N VAL A 42 -5.21 2.80 40.96
CA VAL A 42 -4.72 2.60 42.33
C VAL A 42 -3.59 1.59 42.41
N SER A 43 -2.86 1.59 43.52
CA SER A 43 -2.01 0.50 43.96
C SER A 43 -2.57 -0.14 45.22
N PHE A 44 -2.49 -1.46 45.30
CA PHE A 44 -2.86 -2.23 46.48
C PHE A 44 -1.60 -2.62 47.25
N ASP A 45 -1.60 -2.46 48.57
CA ASP A 45 -0.48 -2.88 49.44
C ASP A 45 -0.31 -4.41 49.47
N GLN A 46 -1.41 -5.14 49.29
CA GLN A 46 -1.46 -6.60 49.36
C GLN A 46 -2.19 -7.21 48.16
N GLN A 47 -1.73 -8.39 47.72
CA GLN A 47 -2.29 -9.13 46.59
C GLN A 47 -3.29 -10.20 47.04
N THR A 48 -4.27 -9.80 47.85
CA THR A 48 -5.35 -10.70 48.30
C THR A 48 -6.33 -11.00 47.15
N GLU A 49 -7.12 -12.07 47.28
CA GLU A 49 -8.22 -12.35 46.32
C GLU A 49 -9.21 -11.18 46.23
N MET A 50 -9.40 -10.47 47.33
CA MET A 50 -10.20 -9.26 47.37
C MET A 50 -9.56 -8.11 46.58
N ALA A 51 -8.27 -7.86 46.74
CA ALA A 51 -7.56 -6.85 45.94
C ALA A 51 -7.63 -7.17 44.44
N LYS A 52 -7.51 -8.46 44.06
CA LYS A 52 -7.70 -8.90 42.67
C LYS A 52 -9.12 -8.64 42.17
N ALA A 53 -10.15 -8.95 42.96
CA ALA A 53 -11.54 -8.67 42.60
C ALA A 53 -11.78 -7.17 42.43
N LEU A 54 -11.34 -6.35 43.40
CA LEU A 54 -11.43 -4.89 43.34
C LEU A 54 -10.69 -4.31 42.14
N ALA A 55 -9.49 -4.81 41.82
CA ALA A 55 -8.69 -4.32 40.69
C ALA A 55 -9.43 -4.44 39.35
N THR A 56 -10.26 -5.46 39.19
CA THR A 56 -11.03 -5.67 37.95
C THR A 56 -12.27 -4.79 37.82
N GLN A 57 -12.67 -4.09 38.88
CA GLN A 57 -13.90 -3.32 38.91
C GLN A 57 -13.85 -2.16 37.92
N GLN A 58 -14.87 -2.08 37.06
CA GLN A 58 -15.01 -1.01 36.09
C GLN A 58 -15.39 0.30 36.79
N ILE A 59 -14.63 1.37 36.51
CA ILE A 59 -14.86 2.71 37.04
C ILE A 59 -15.54 3.60 36.01
N GLY A 60 -15.24 3.42 34.73
CA GLY A 60 -15.79 4.24 33.67
C GLY A 60 -15.23 3.93 32.29
N GLN A 61 -15.60 4.77 31.32
CA GLN A 61 -15.03 4.75 29.97
C GLN A 61 -13.74 5.56 29.94
N ALA A 62 -12.71 5.04 29.27
CA ALA A 62 -11.49 5.77 28.97
C ALA A 62 -11.77 6.88 27.93
N PRO A 63 -10.97 7.97 27.90
CA PRO A 63 -11.11 9.01 26.89
C PRO A 63 -10.74 8.48 25.49
N ALA A 64 -10.72 9.33 24.46
CA ALA A 64 -10.20 8.90 23.16
C ALA A 64 -8.67 8.60 23.26
N PRO A 65 -8.10 7.72 22.41
CA PRO A 65 -6.66 7.48 22.40
C PRO A 65 -5.87 8.80 22.27
N GLY A 66 -4.84 8.97 23.10
CA GLY A 66 -4.04 10.21 23.18
C GLY A 66 -4.65 11.32 24.05
N GLU A 67 -5.89 11.17 24.51
CA GLU A 67 -6.54 12.14 25.40
C GLU A 67 -6.40 11.78 26.88
N THR A 68 -6.57 12.79 27.74
CA THR A 68 -6.51 12.64 29.19
C THR A 68 -7.83 13.06 29.83
N ILE A 69 -8.35 12.24 30.75
CA ILE A 69 -9.45 12.60 31.63
C ILE A 69 -8.95 12.70 33.08
N THR A 70 -9.58 13.53 33.90
CA THR A 70 -9.29 13.59 35.35
C THR A 70 -10.50 13.16 36.15
N LEU A 71 -10.33 12.21 37.06
CA LEU A 71 -11.39 11.72 37.95
C LEU A 71 -11.04 12.03 39.40
N SER A 72 -12.04 12.38 40.21
CA SER A 72 -11.86 12.59 41.65
C SER A 72 -11.93 11.26 42.41
N SER A 73 -11.09 11.10 43.44
CA SER A 73 -11.09 9.88 44.27
C SER A 73 -12.41 9.69 45.02
N ILE A 74 -13.13 10.77 45.31
CA ILE A 74 -14.48 10.73 45.92
C ILE A 74 -15.47 10.07 44.96
N SER A 75 -15.56 10.56 43.72
CA SER A 75 -16.47 10.00 42.71
C SER A 75 -16.17 8.54 42.40
N ILE A 76 -14.89 8.15 42.42
CA ILE A 76 -14.47 6.76 42.21
C ILE A 76 -14.95 5.88 43.37
N LYS A 77 -14.77 6.32 44.62
CA LYS A 77 -15.26 5.59 45.80
C LYS A 77 -16.77 5.42 45.79
N ASP A 78 -17.49 6.50 45.48
CA ASP A 78 -18.96 6.49 45.39
C ASP A 78 -19.44 5.50 44.30
N HIS A 79 -18.77 5.48 43.15
CA HIS A 79 -19.06 4.53 42.07
C HIS A 79 -18.88 3.07 42.51
N ILE A 80 -17.77 2.76 43.17
CA ILE A 80 -17.50 1.40 43.65
C ILE A 80 -18.51 1.00 44.73
N ALA A 81 -18.77 1.88 45.71
CA ALA A 81 -19.71 1.62 46.80
C ALA A 81 -21.15 1.40 46.31
N ALA A 82 -21.55 2.05 45.21
CA ALA A 82 -22.85 1.84 44.58
C ALA A 82 -22.98 0.47 43.89
N SER A 83 -21.86 -0.10 43.43
CA SER A 83 -21.83 -1.34 42.65
C SER A 83 -21.64 -2.61 43.48
N GLN A 84 -21.07 -2.49 44.69
CA GLN A 84 -20.77 -3.63 45.56
C GLN A 84 -20.59 -3.21 47.01
N THR A 85 -20.84 -4.12 47.95
CA THR A 85 -20.57 -3.89 49.37
C THR A 85 -19.06 -3.94 49.62
N LEU A 86 -18.50 -2.79 50.00
CA LEU A 86 -17.11 -2.68 50.44
C LEU A 86 -16.99 -3.11 51.92
N PRO A 87 -16.01 -3.93 52.29
CA PRO A 87 -15.75 -4.25 53.69
C PRO A 87 -15.22 -3.02 54.45
N GLN A 88 -15.45 -3.03 55.77
CA GLN A 88 -15.26 -1.85 56.63
C GLN A 88 -13.78 -1.53 56.93
N ASP A 89 -12.86 -2.42 56.56
CA ASP A 89 -11.43 -2.38 56.87
C ASP A 89 -10.57 -1.93 55.68
N ILE A 90 -11.12 -1.20 54.70
CA ILE A 90 -10.34 -0.61 53.61
C ILE A 90 -9.87 0.80 54.00
N GLN A 91 -8.55 1.04 53.89
CA GLN A 91 -7.97 2.38 54.01
C GLN A 91 -7.66 2.93 52.62
N TRP A 92 -8.18 4.13 52.32
CA TRP A 92 -7.96 4.81 51.04
C TRP A 92 -7.01 5.99 51.22
N THR A 93 -5.84 5.93 50.59
CA THR A 93 -4.79 6.97 50.66
C THR A 93 -4.43 7.50 49.27
N GLY A 94 -3.50 8.46 49.18
CA GLY A 94 -2.97 8.95 47.90
C GLY A 94 -3.69 10.19 47.35
N SER A 95 -3.68 10.31 46.02
CA SER A 95 -4.10 11.53 45.33
C SER A 95 -5.61 11.79 45.40
N PRO A 96 -6.07 13.04 45.58
CA PRO A 96 -7.50 13.39 45.52
C PRO A 96 -8.06 13.32 44.09
N THR A 97 -7.19 13.35 43.08
CA THR A 97 -7.54 13.28 41.66
C THR A 97 -6.57 12.38 40.91
N VAL A 98 -7.07 11.66 39.91
CA VAL A 98 -6.25 10.83 39.03
C VAL A 98 -6.39 11.34 37.61
N ALA A 99 -5.27 11.77 37.01
CA ALA A 99 -5.21 12.07 35.57
C ALA A 99 -4.88 10.79 34.80
N ILE A 100 -5.76 10.42 33.87
CA ILE A 100 -5.75 9.14 33.18
C ILE A 100 -5.58 9.41 31.69
N LEU A 101 -4.40 9.12 31.16
CA LEU A 101 -4.09 9.16 29.74
C LEU A 101 -4.53 7.84 29.10
N ARG A 102 -5.19 7.89 27.95
CA ARG A 102 -5.34 6.69 27.13
C ARG A 102 -4.16 6.59 26.17
N SER A 103 -3.33 5.55 26.34
CA SER A 103 -2.21 5.27 25.44
C SER A 103 -2.71 5.11 24.00
N GLY A 104 -1.85 5.40 23.04
CA GLY A 104 -2.19 5.17 21.63
C GLY A 104 -1.00 5.28 20.69
N ILE A 105 -1.26 4.93 19.44
CA ILE A 105 -0.30 4.96 18.33
C ILE A 105 -0.54 6.23 17.52
N ASP A 106 0.46 7.11 17.48
CA ASP A 106 0.36 8.34 16.71
C ASP A 106 0.54 8.07 15.20
N ILE A 107 -0.38 8.65 14.43
CA ILE A 107 -0.37 8.63 12.97
C ILE A 107 -0.27 10.07 12.48
N GLY A 108 0.94 10.45 12.09
CA GLY A 108 1.25 11.76 11.52
C GLY A 108 1.21 11.79 9.98
N PRO A 109 1.29 12.99 9.37
CA PRO A 109 1.29 13.18 7.92
C PRO A 109 2.36 12.39 7.17
N GLU A 110 3.60 12.36 7.69
CA GLU A 110 4.73 11.61 7.13
C GLU A 110 4.40 10.12 6.98
N ARG A 111 3.83 9.52 8.04
CA ARG A 111 3.45 8.10 8.04
C ARG A 111 2.38 7.80 6.99
N ILE A 112 1.43 8.70 6.79
CA ILE A 112 0.41 8.58 5.75
C ILE A 112 1.03 8.61 4.35
N GLN A 113 1.98 9.52 4.09
CA GLN A 113 2.68 9.56 2.81
C GLN A 113 3.45 8.26 2.56
N THR A 114 4.17 7.75 3.56
CA THR A 114 4.89 6.47 3.47
C THR A 114 3.95 5.31 3.17
N ILE A 115 2.80 5.22 3.85
CA ILE A 115 1.79 4.18 3.59
C ILE A 115 1.34 4.18 2.12
N ILE A 116 1.10 5.36 1.54
CA ILE A 116 0.68 5.48 0.13
C ILE A 116 1.85 5.18 -0.81
N ALA A 117 3.06 5.67 -0.51
CA ALA A 117 4.25 5.42 -1.32
C ALA A 117 4.61 3.92 -1.35
N ASP A 118 4.55 3.25 -0.20
CA ASP A 118 4.77 1.80 -0.10
C ASP A 118 3.71 1.02 -0.87
N TYR A 119 2.45 1.47 -0.85
CA TYR A 119 1.40 0.88 -1.66
C TYR A 119 1.72 1.00 -3.15
N ILE A 120 2.11 2.18 -3.64
CA ILE A 120 2.47 2.38 -5.06
C ILE A 120 3.66 1.48 -5.43
N LYS A 121 4.71 1.46 -4.60
CA LYS A 121 5.91 0.63 -4.81
C LYS A 121 5.60 -0.86 -4.85
N LYS A 122 4.71 -1.34 -3.97
CA LYS A 122 4.29 -2.74 -3.95
C LYS A 122 3.58 -3.16 -5.24
N ASN A 123 2.91 -2.23 -5.91
CA ASN A 123 2.20 -2.45 -7.17
C ASN A 123 3.02 -2.02 -8.41
N GLN A 124 4.33 -1.79 -8.29
CA GLN A 124 5.17 -1.27 -9.39
C GLN A 124 5.16 -2.14 -10.65
N ASN A 125 4.95 -3.46 -10.50
CA ASN A 125 4.98 -4.39 -11.64
C ASN A 125 3.80 -4.21 -12.61
N ASP A 126 2.70 -3.63 -12.12
CA ASP A 126 1.51 -3.33 -12.91
C ASP A 126 1.53 -1.89 -13.45
N LEU A 127 2.60 -1.13 -13.20
CA LEU A 127 2.77 0.27 -13.56
C LEU A 127 3.81 0.42 -14.68
N PRO A 128 3.72 1.48 -15.50
CA PRO A 128 4.74 1.77 -16.48
C PRO A 128 6.08 2.07 -15.81
N GLU A 129 7.17 1.88 -16.56
CA GLU A 129 8.53 2.23 -16.13
C GLU A 129 8.66 3.77 -16.01
N ALA A 130 8.29 4.29 -14.85
CA ALA A 130 8.21 5.71 -14.55
C ALA A 130 8.53 5.98 -13.07
N GLU A 131 9.03 7.17 -12.78
CA GLU A 131 9.07 7.70 -11.42
C GLU A 131 7.65 8.14 -11.03
N ILE A 132 6.96 7.30 -10.26
CA ILE A 132 5.58 7.52 -9.86
C ILE A 132 5.53 7.99 -8.41
N ARG A 133 4.86 9.12 -8.18
CA ARG A 133 4.61 9.65 -6.84
C ARG A 133 3.20 10.19 -6.70
N PHE A 134 2.68 10.10 -5.47
CA PHE A 134 1.45 10.75 -5.09
C PHE A 134 1.73 12.11 -4.46
N VAL A 135 1.14 13.16 -5.02
CA VAL A 135 1.23 14.52 -4.51
C VAL A 135 -0.09 14.88 -3.84
N PRO A 136 -0.17 14.90 -2.50
CA PRO A 136 -1.41 15.20 -1.79
C PRO A 136 -1.81 16.68 -1.97
N GLU A 137 -3.11 16.95 -2.11
CA GLU A 137 -3.67 18.31 -2.09
C GLU A 137 -3.56 18.93 -0.69
N SER A 138 -3.82 18.10 0.33
CA SER A 138 -3.75 18.46 1.74
C SER A 138 -3.48 17.21 2.55
N LEU A 139 -2.60 17.30 3.54
CA LEU A 139 -2.37 16.20 4.47
C LEU A 139 -3.38 16.24 5.63
N PRO A 140 -3.82 15.07 6.12
CA PRO A 140 -4.69 15.02 7.29
C PRO A 140 -3.96 15.53 8.53
N LEU A 141 -4.71 16.10 9.47
CA LEU A 141 -4.21 16.40 10.81
C LEU A 141 -3.76 15.10 11.50
N PRO A 142 -2.70 15.15 12.33
CA PRO A 142 -2.27 13.99 13.09
C PRO A 142 -3.38 13.49 14.01
N PHE A 143 -3.41 12.19 14.24
CA PHE A 143 -4.38 11.55 15.11
C PHE A 143 -3.77 10.33 15.79
N THR A 144 -4.38 9.91 16.89
CA THR A 144 -3.93 8.77 17.68
C THR A 144 -4.92 7.63 17.54
N LEU A 145 -4.42 6.41 17.36
CA LEU A 145 -5.20 5.17 17.32
C LEU A 145 -5.02 4.38 18.62
N PRO A 146 -5.92 3.44 18.96
CA PRO A 146 -5.70 2.53 20.08
C PRO A 146 -4.39 1.75 19.93
N THR A 147 -3.80 1.32 21.05
CA THR A 147 -2.65 0.41 21.06
C THR A 147 -3.03 -1.01 20.64
N GLY A 148 -2.07 -1.77 20.13
CA GLY A 148 -2.24 -3.14 19.64
C GLY A 148 -1.56 -3.37 18.31
N ASP A 149 -1.87 -4.50 17.67
CA ASP A 149 -1.31 -4.88 16.37
C ASP A 149 -1.96 -4.05 15.27
N LEU A 150 -1.24 -3.03 14.78
CA LEU A 150 -1.71 -2.11 13.74
C LEU A 150 -1.53 -2.71 12.35
N SER A 151 -2.61 -2.78 11.58
CA SER A 151 -2.60 -3.09 10.16
C SER A 151 -3.40 -2.04 9.36
N TYR A 152 -3.17 -1.97 8.05
CA TYR A 152 -3.86 -1.02 7.18
C TYR A 152 -4.09 -1.59 5.78
N ASP A 153 -5.23 -1.24 5.19
CA ASP A 153 -5.52 -1.45 3.77
C ASP A 153 -5.55 -0.11 3.05
N VAL A 154 -4.99 -0.10 1.84
CA VAL A 154 -4.99 1.07 0.95
C VAL A 154 -5.77 0.75 -0.32
N THR A 155 -6.66 1.64 -0.73
CA THR A 155 -7.49 1.49 -1.93
C THR A 155 -7.45 2.77 -2.78
N PRO A 156 -6.89 2.74 -4.00
CA PRO A 156 -6.89 3.87 -4.92
C PRO A 156 -8.30 4.11 -5.47
N SER A 157 -8.58 5.34 -5.92
CA SER A 157 -9.84 5.64 -6.63
C SER A 157 -9.91 5.06 -8.04
N ASN A 158 -8.75 4.83 -8.66
CA ASN A 158 -8.65 4.11 -9.93
C ASN A 158 -7.84 2.82 -9.69
N PRO A 159 -8.38 1.62 -10.00
CA PRO A 159 -7.62 0.38 -9.88
C PRO A 159 -6.31 0.34 -10.66
N ALA A 160 -6.20 1.08 -11.77
CA ALA A 160 -4.96 1.23 -12.53
C ALA A 160 -3.90 2.13 -11.84
N ILE A 161 -4.22 2.69 -10.67
CA ILE A 161 -3.45 3.66 -9.86
C ILE A 161 -3.21 4.99 -10.58
N LEU A 162 -2.68 4.98 -11.80
CA LEU A 162 -2.60 6.16 -12.66
C LEU A 162 -3.97 6.81 -12.83
N GLY A 163 -4.01 8.14 -12.76
CA GLY A 163 -5.27 8.90 -12.75
C GLY A 163 -6.06 8.81 -11.44
N SER A 164 -5.55 8.17 -10.38
CA SER A 164 -6.17 8.23 -9.06
C SER A 164 -6.12 9.64 -8.50
N SER A 165 -7.27 10.16 -8.09
CA SER A 165 -7.42 11.45 -7.40
C SER A 165 -7.45 11.32 -5.88
N ARG A 166 -7.57 10.09 -5.36
CA ARG A 166 -7.56 9.81 -3.92
C ARG A 166 -7.13 8.38 -3.60
N PHE A 167 -6.58 8.22 -2.39
CA PHE A 167 -6.36 6.92 -1.76
C PHE A 167 -7.17 6.83 -0.47
N SER A 168 -7.93 5.75 -0.32
CA SER A 168 -8.62 5.41 0.92
C SER A 168 -7.72 4.54 1.78
N ILE A 169 -7.66 4.80 3.08
CA ILE A 169 -6.87 4.04 4.05
C ILE A 169 -7.80 3.58 5.18
N ILE A 170 -7.87 2.27 5.39
CA ILE A 170 -8.61 1.66 6.50
C ILE A 170 -7.59 1.13 7.51
N PHE A 171 -7.56 1.73 8.69
CA PHE A 171 -6.72 1.29 9.81
C PHE A 171 -7.45 0.27 10.67
N ARG A 172 -6.77 -0.82 11.00
CA ARG A 172 -7.22 -1.82 11.95
C ARG A 172 -6.23 -1.97 13.09
N VAL A 173 -6.77 -2.23 14.28
CA VAL A 173 -6.00 -2.63 15.45
C VAL A 173 -6.59 -3.93 15.95
N ASN A 174 -5.77 -4.98 16.07
CA ASN A 174 -6.22 -6.34 16.41
C ASN A 174 -7.39 -6.78 15.50
N ASP A 175 -7.21 -6.63 14.17
CA ASP A 175 -8.17 -6.93 13.10
C ASP A 175 -9.52 -6.17 13.14
N THR A 176 -9.68 -5.22 14.07
CA THR A 176 -10.89 -4.40 14.17
C THR A 176 -10.67 -3.04 13.52
N VAL A 177 -11.60 -2.60 12.67
CA VAL A 177 -11.53 -1.28 12.01
C VAL A 177 -11.67 -0.17 13.06
N VAL A 178 -10.62 0.65 13.19
CA VAL A 178 -10.59 1.78 14.14
C VAL A 178 -10.70 3.13 13.45
N LYS A 179 -10.30 3.23 12.18
CA LYS A 179 -10.41 4.47 11.41
C LYS A 179 -10.46 4.21 9.91
N ASN A 180 -11.27 5.01 9.21
CA ASN A 180 -11.33 5.06 7.76
C ASN A 180 -11.11 6.51 7.31
N MET A 181 -10.21 6.72 6.35
CA MET A 181 -9.94 8.05 5.81
C MET A 181 -9.59 8.02 4.33
N SER A 182 -9.64 9.19 3.69
CA SER A 182 -9.22 9.35 2.31
C SER A 182 -8.27 10.53 2.19
N VAL A 183 -7.16 10.35 1.48
CA VAL A 183 -6.22 11.42 1.13
C VAL A 183 -6.44 11.76 -0.33
N ARG A 184 -6.77 13.04 -0.62
CA ARG A 184 -6.92 13.54 -1.99
C ARG A 184 -5.60 14.10 -2.50
N GLY A 185 -5.38 13.99 -3.79
CA GLY A 185 -4.14 14.37 -4.44
C GLY A 185 -4.13 14.01 -5.91
N LYS A 186 -2.97 14.17 -6.53
CA LYS A 186 -2.73 13.76 -7.91
C LYS A 186 -1.58 12.75 -7.96
N ILE A 187 -1.65 11.84 -8.91
CA ILE A 187 -0.51 11.01 -9.29
C ILE A 187 0.31 11.76 -10.32
N GLU A 188 1.60 11.89 -10.09
CA GLU A 188 2.58 12.29 -11.09
C GLU A 188 3.35 11.03 -11.50
N ALA A 189 3.54 10.84 -12.80
CA ALA A 189 4.29 9.70 -13.33
C ALA A 189 5.28 10.25 -14.36
N LEU A 190 6.56 10.39 -13.99
CA LEU A 190 7.57 10.97 -14.87
C LEU A 190 8.34 9.86 -15.57
N ALA A 191 8.34 9.88 -16.91
CA ALA A 191 9.07 8.90 -17.71
C ALA A 191 9.73 9.55 -18.93
N GLN A 192 10.82 8.93 -19.41
CA GLN A 192 11.40 9.25 -20.71
C GLN A 192 10.50 8.66 -21.79
N VAL A 193 9.87 9.52 -22.60
CA VAL A 193 8.98 9.09 -23.68
C VAL A 193 9.44 9.64 -25.01
N VAL A 194 9.03 8.98 -26.09
CA VAL A 194 9.33 9.42 -27.45
C VAL A 194 8.46 10.60 -27.82
N VAL A 195 9.11 11.70 -28.22
CA VAL A 195 8.48 12.93 -28.67
C VAL A 195 8.97 13.33 -30.07
N CYS A 196 8.19 14.15 -30.76
CA CYS A 196 8.59 14.70 -32.06
C CYS A 196 9.77 15.67 -31.91
N ALA A 197 10.83 15.46 -32.69
CA ALA A 197 11.96 16.39 -32.76
C ALA A 197 11.59 17.71 -33.48
N GLY A 198 10.62 17.68 -34.40
CA GLY A 198 10.11 18.80 -35.17
C GLY A 198 8.61 18.68 -35.43
N ASN A 199 8.04 19.58 -36.25
CA ASN A 199 6.66 19.45 -36.71
C ASN A 199 6.59 18.34 -37.77
N LEU A 200 5.66 17.40 -37.58
CA LEU A 200 5.44 16.25 -38.46
C LEU A 200 4.02 16.30 -39.02
N ASN A 201 3.87 15.95 -40.30
CA ASN A 201 2.58 16.00 -40.97
C ASN A 201 1.88 14.63 -40.99
N ARG A 202 0.55 14.65 -41.08
CA ARG A 202 -0.22 13.44 -41.36
C ARG A 202 0.30 12.76 -42.64
N GLY A 203 0.45 11.45 -42.58
CA GLY A 203 0.93 10.60 -43.68
C GLY A 203 2.46 10.49 -43.76
N GLU A 204 3.20 11.21 -42.92
CA GLU A 204 4.64 11.15 -42.88
C GLU A 204 5.14 9.83 -42.27
N ILE A 205 6.22 9.28 -42.83
CA ILE A 205 6.88 8.07 -42.30
C ILE A 205 7.91 8.50 -41.26
N LEU A 206 7.81 7.92 -40.06
CA LEU A 206 8.70 8.22 -38.95
C LEU A 206 10.10 7.67 -39.21
N ARG A 207 11.09 8.55 -39.05
CA ARG A 207 12.53 8.26 -39.20
C ARG A 207 13.25 8.58 -37.89
N PRO A 208 14.46 8.05 -37.65
CA PRO A 208 15.21 8.34 -36.43
C PRO A 208 15.36 9.84 -36.13
N GLN A 209 15.56 10.67 -37.16
CA GLN A 209 15.74 12.12 -37.04
C GLN A 209 14.47 12.87 -36.59
N HIS A 210 13.30 12.25 -36.76
CA HIS A 210 12.01 12.86 -36.41
C HIS A 210 11.64 12.65 -34.94
N LEU A 211 12.37 11.78 -34.25
CA LEU A 211 12.06 11.31 -32.90
C LEU A 211 13.20 11.66 -31.96
N LYS A 212 12.86 11.98 -30.72
CA LYS A 212 13.81 12.10 -29.61
C LYS A 212 13.11 11.67 -28.33
N THR A 213 13.85 11.42 -27.26
CA THR A 213 13.28 11.18 -25.94
C THR A 213 13.19 12.48 -25.14
N ALA A 214 12.17 12.59 -24.29
CA ALA A 214 12.04 13.67 -23.34
C ALA A 214 11.33 13.19 -22.06
N LEU A 215 11.71 13.76 -20.92
CA LEU A 215 11.05 13.52 -19.64
C LEU A 215 9.68 14.21 -19.66
N MET A 216 8.59 13.45 -19.51
CA MET A 216 7.22 13.98 -19.47
C MET A 216 6.41 13.32 -18.36
N ASP A 217 5.39 14.03 -17.90
CA ASP A 217 4.35 13.45 -17.06
C ASP A 217 3.40 12.61 -17.91
N ILE A 218 3.46 11.30 -17.71
CA ILE A 218 2.64 10.30 -18.41
C ILE A 218 1.38 9.93 -17.64
N SER A 219 1.08 10.59 -16.51
CA SER A 219 -0.10 10.28 -15.68
C SER A 219 -1.44 10.37 -16.44
N ALA A 220 -1.49 11.20 -17.47
CA ALA A 220 -2.66 11.40 -18.35
C ALA A 220 -2.44 10.89 -19.78
N ILE A 221 -1.29 10.25 -20.07
CA ILE A 221 -0.95 9.77 -21.41
C ILE A 221 -1.31 8.29 -21.51
N GLU A 222 -2.22 7.97 -22.42
CA GLU A 222 -2.61 6.59 -22.68
C GLU A 222 -1.56 5.90 -23.57
N ASN A 223 -0.98 4.81 -23.07
CA ASN A 223 0.03 3.98 -23.77
C ASN A 223 1.17 4.80 -24.41
N PRO A 224 1.98 5.52 -23.60
CA PRO A 224 3.16 6.21 -24.11
C PRO A 224 4.14 5.24 -24.75
N CYS A 225 4.82 5.69 -25.80
CA CYS A 225 5.94 4.96 -26.38
C CYS A 225 7.24 5.40 -25.69
N PHE A 226 8.02 4.43 -25.22
CA PHE A 226 9.30 4.66 -24.52
C PHE A 226 10.50 4.54 -25.46
N GLU A 227 10.40 3.69 -26.49
CA GLU A 227 11.50 3.38 -27.40
C GLU A 227 11.26 3.90 -28.83
N PRO A 228 12.13 4.78 -29.36
CA PRO A 228 11.97 5.31 -30.72
C PRO A 228 11.92 4.23 -31.81
N ASN A 229 12.60 3.11 -31.59
CA ASN A 229 12.66 1.99 -32.55
C ASN A 229 11.30 1.36 -32.81
N ASP A 230 10.38 1.41 -31.84
CA ASP A 230 9.03 0.87 -32.01
C ASP A 230 8.23 1.68 -33.03
N LEU A 231 8.59 2.95 -33.25
CA LEU A 231 7.86 3.88 -34.12
C LEU A 231 8.48 4.05 -35.51
N ILE A 232 9.75 3.71 -35.69
CA ILE A 232 10.46 3.92 -36.95
C ILE A 232 9.83 3.07 -38.07
N GLY A 233 9.63 3.69 -39.24
CA GLY A 233 9.01 3.06 -40.40
C GLY A 233 7.48 3.06 -40.38
N GLN A 234 6.86 3.47 -39.27
CA GLN A 234 5.41 3.64 -39.20
C GLN A 234 4.97 4.97 -39.82
N LYS A 235 3.72 5.02 -40.28
CA LYS A 235 3.10 6.20 -40.90
C LYS A 235 2.19 6.92 -39.92
N LEU A 236 2.38 8.22 -39.79
CA LEU A 236 1.61 9.05 -38.88
C LEU A 236 0.17 9.25 -39.38
N GLN A 237 -0.82 9.05 -38.51
CA GLN A 237 -2.25 9.20 -38.84
C GLN A 237 -2.77 10.64 -38.68
N ARG A 238 -2.02 11.50 -37.99
CA ARG A 238 -2.38 12.91 -37.73
C ARG A 238 -1.13 13.78 -37.62
N SER A 239 -1.20 15.07 -37.89
CA SER A 239 -0.03 15.95 -37.70
C SER A 239 0.31 16.13 -36.22
N LEU A 240 1.60 16.21 -35.89
CA LEU A 240 2.11 16.42 -34.54
C LEU A 240 3.07 17.62 -34.52
N ARG A 241 3.10 18.37 -33.41
CA ARG A 241 4.02 19.49 -33.23
C ARG A 241 5.31 19.02 -32.58
N ALA A 242 6.39 19.77 -32.78
CA ALA A 242 7.64 19.57 -32.06
C ALA A 242 7.39 19.48 -30.54
N GLY A 243 8.01 18.49 -29.88
CA GLY A 243 7.85 18.20 -28.46
C GLY A 243 6.57 17.45 -28.07
N SER A 244 5.67 17.16 -29.01
CA SER A 244 4.48 16.33 -28.71
C SER A 244 4.88 14.86 -28.54
N PRO A 245 4.30 14.13 -27.58
CA PRO A 245 4.51 12.69 -27.45
C PRO A 245 3.90 11.95 -28.65
N VAL A 246 4.61 10.92 -29.13
CA VAL A 246 4.14 10.05 -30.21
C VAL A 246 3.55 8.79 -29.57
N LEU A 247 2.24 8.61 -29.68
CA LEU A 247 1.55 7.44 -29.14
C LEU A 247 1.36 6.37 -30.22
N LEU A 248 1.33 5.10 -29.81
CA LEU A 248 1.10 3.97 -30.71
C LEU A 248 -0.24 4.05 -31.44
N SER A 249 -1.25 4.68 -30.85
CA SER A 249 -2.56 4.93 -31.47
C SER A 249 -2.54 5.96 -32.61
N MET A 250 -1.44 6.71 -32.76
CA MET A 250 -1.31 7.78 -33.76
C MET A 250 -0.53 7.34 -35.00
N VAL A 251 -0.08 6.09 -35.04
CA VAL A 251 0.74 5.53 -36.09
C VAL A 251 0.07 4.30 -36.69
N GLU A 252 0.36 4.06 -37.95
CA GLU A 252 -0.07 2.88 -38.69
C GLU A 252 1.16 2.20 -39.24
N THR A 253 1.31 0.91 -38.93
CA THR A 253 2.34 0.06 -39.51
C THR A 253 2.08 -0.11 -41.01
N LEU A 254 3.04 0.28 -41.85
CA LEU A 254 2.93 0.10 -43.29
C LEU A 254 3.51 -1.24 -43.73
N PRO A 255 2.87 -1.93 -44.68
CA PRO A 255 3.49 -3.08 -45.31
C PRO A 255 4.65 -2.63 -46.19
N ILE A 256 5.83 -3.22 -45.95
CA ILE A 256 7.03 -3.00 -46.77
C ILE A 256 7.15 -4.03 -47.91
N VAL A 257 6.35 -5.09 -47.84
CA VAL A 257 6.09 -6.03 -48.93
C VAL A 257 4.58 -6.05 -49.17
N ARG A 258 4.15 -5.87 -50.42
CA ARG A 258 2.74 -5.91 -50.80
C ARG A 258 2.36 -7.25 -51.43
N ARG A 259 1.10 -7.63 -51.31
CA ARG A 259 0.54 -8.78 -52.02
C ARG A 259 0.74 -8.61 -53.53
N GLY A 260 1.24 -9.66 -54.17
CA GLY A 260 1.59 -9.69 -55.59
C GLY A 260 2.97 -9.12 -55.90
N GLU A 261 3.71 -8.61 -54.91
CA GLU A 261 5.07 -8.14 -55.11
C GLU A 261 6.03 -9.32 -55.32
N ARG A 262 6.98 -9.17 -56.24
CA ARG A 262 8.08 -10.15 -56.37
C ARG A 262 9.10 -9.90 -55.27
N VAL A 263 9.39 -10.93 -54.50
CA VAL A 263 10.34 -10.89 -53.39
C VAL A 263 11.44 -11.92 -53.58
N LYS A 264 12.63 -11.63 -53.05
CA LYS A 264 13.71 -12.61 -52.92
C LYS A 264 13.51 -13.37 -51.61
N ILE A 265 13.28 -14.67 -51.72
CA ILE A 265 13.26 -15.60 -50.59
C ILE A 265 14.71 -15.97 -50.30
N VAL A 266 15.14 -15.83 -49.05
CA VAL A 266 16.46 -16.26 -48.57
C VAL A 266 16.29 -17.26 -47.44
N ILE A 267 17.16 -18.26 -47.39
CA ILE A 267 17.27 -19.23 -46.30
C ILE A 267 18.72 -19.23 -45.84
N ASN A 268 18.92 -18.98 -44.55
CA ASN A 268 20.21 -19.04 -43.89
C ASN A 268 20.19 -20.14 -42.83
N SER A 269 20.97 -21.20 -43.01
CA SER A 269 21.10 -22.28 -42.00
C SER A 269 22.53 -22.79 -41.95
N GLY A 270 23.31 -22.31 -40.98
CA GLY A 270 24.74 -22.63 -40.89
C GLY A 270 25.47 -22.28 -42.20
N PRO A 271 26.13 -23.24 -42.88
CA PRO A 271 26.81 -23.00 -44.15
C PRO A 271 25.86 -22.92 -45.37
N LEU A 272 24.56 -23.23 -45.20
CA LEU A 272 23.59 -23.25 -46.29
C LEU A 272 23.01 -21.85 -46.52
N HIS A 273 23.30 -21.28 -47.69
CA HIS A 273 22.69 -20.04 -48.18
C HIS A 273 21.92 -20.33 -49.47
N LEU A 274 20.58 -20.36 -49.39
CA LEU A 274 19.72 -20.56 -50.55
C LEU A 274 18.96 -19.27 -50.85
N SER A 275 18.80 -18.96 -52.13
CA SER A 275 17.91 -17.90 -52.56
C SER A 275 17.02 -18.33 -53.72
N ALA A 276 15.79 -17.84 -53.71
CA ALA A 276 14.81 -18.09 -54.76
C ALA A 276 13.92 -16.86 -54.97
N THR A 277 13.27 -16.77 -56.12
CA THR A 277 12.28 -15.72 -56.37
C THR A 277 10.89 -16.20 -55.95
N GLY A 278 10.21 -15.35 -55.19
CA GLY A 278 8.86 -15.58 -54.70
C GLY A 278 7.90 -14.47 -55.13
N LEU A 279 6.62 -14.77 -55.03
CA LEU A 279 5.53 -13.81 -55.13
C LEU A 279 4.84 -13.72 -53.77
N ALA A 280 4.80 -12.55 -53.16
CA ALA A 280 4.12 -12.34 -51.89
C ALA A 280 2.61 -12.55 -52.06
N ASN A 281 2.00 -13.33 -51.17
CA ASN A 281 0.58 -13.68 -51.23
C ASN A 281 -0.27 -12.90 -50.20
N SER A 282 0.39 -12.13 -49.33
CA SER A 282 -0.20 -11.20 -48.38
C SER A 282 0.70 -9.95 -48.28
N ASP A 283 0.13 -8.85 -47.81
CA ASP A 283 0.91 -7.70 -47.35
C ASP A 283 1.71 -8.10 -46.09
N GLY A 284 2.84 -7.44 -45.85
CA GLY A 284 3.66 -7.65 -44.65
C GLY A 284 4.53 -6.46 -44.29
N ALA A 285 4.48 -6.07 -43.03
CA ALA A 285 5.40 -5.13 -42.41
C ALA A 285 6.75 -5.77 -42.09
N LEU A 286 7.74 -4.96 -41.71
CA LEU A 286 9.04 -5.45 -41.26
C LEU A 286 8.86 -6.47 -40.11
N ASN A 287 9.59 -7.59 -40.18
CA ASN A 287 9.52 -8.70 -39.24
C ASN A 287 8.18 -9.46 -39.17
N GLU A 288 7.19 -9.11 -39.99
CA GLU A 288 5.92 -9.84 -40.06
C GLU A 288 6.09 -11.15 -40.85
N MET A 289 5.35 -12.19 -40.45
CA MET A 289 5.33 -13.47 -41.17
C MET A 289 4.30 -13.43 -42.29
N ILE A 290 4.75 -13.58 -43.54
CA ILE A 290 3.89 -13.60 -44.71
C ILE A 290 4.00 -14.91 -45.49
N ARG A 291 2.96 -15.21 -46.26
CA ARG A 291 2.95 -16.34 -47.19
C ARG A 291 3.52 -15.90 -48.53
N VAL A 292 4.50 -16.64 -49.03
CA VAL A 292 5.17 -16.36 -50.30
C VAL A 292 5.13 -17.60 -51.19
N ARG A 293 4.71 -17.43 -52.44
CA ARG A 293 4.73 -18.50 -53.44
C ARG A 293 6.07 -18.50 -54.17
N ASN A 294 6.82 -19.59 -54.10
CA ASN A 294 8.01 -19.74 -54.94
C ASN A 294 7.58 -19.85 -56.42
N ILE A 295 8.16 -19.02 -57.28
CA ILE A 295 7.75 -18.94 -58.70
C ILE A 295 8.19 -20.19 -59.47
N ASN A 296 9.32 -20.80 -59.11
CA ASN A 296 9.87 -21.95 -59.83
C ASN A 296 9.17 -23.26 -59.45
N SER A 297 8.84 -23.45 -58.17
CA SER A 297 8.24 -24.69 -57.67
C SER A 297 6.74 -24.61 -57.42
N ASN A 298 6.14 -23.42 -57.51
CA ASN A 298 4.75 -23.12 -57.13
C ASN A 298 4.39 -23.46 -55.67
N LYS A 299 5.35 -23.82 -54.82
CA LYS A 299 5.11 -24.12 -53.41
C LYS A 299 4.94 -22.84 -52.60
N MET A 300 4.08 -22.91 -51.59
CA MET A 300 3.89 -21.84 -50.60
C MET A 300 4.87 -22.01 -49.44
N VAL A 301 5.49 -20.92 -49.02
CA VAL A 301 6.46 -20.89 -47.92
C VAL A 301 6.11 -19.73 -46.98
N TYR A 302 6.19 -19.95 -45.68
CA TYR A 302 6.08 -18.88 -44.68
C TYR A 302 7.44 -18.22 -44.51
N CYS A 303 7.49 -16.92 -44.71
CA CYS A 303 8.72 -16.15 -44.63
C CYS A 303 8.50 -14.92 -43.75
N ARG A 304 9.49 -14.55 -42.95
CA ARG A 304 9.54 -13.26 -42.27
C ARG A 304 9.99 -12.19 -43.26
N VAL A 305 9.32 -11.04 -43.27
CA VAL A 305 9.78 -9.91 -44.08
C VAL A 305 11.04 -9.31 -43.46
N ALA A 306 12.14 -9.32 -44.20
CA ALA A 306 13.45 -8.85 -43.72
C ALA A 306 13.77 -7.43 -44.20
N ALA A 307 13.37 -7.08 -45.42
CA ALA A 307 13.55 -5.75 -46.01
C ALA A 307 12.57 -5.58 -47.20
N PRO A 308 12.44 -4.39 -47.81
CA PRO A 308 11.68 -4.22 -49.04
C PRO A 308 12.15 -5.21 -50.12
N GLY A 309 11.22 -5.98 -50.68
CA GLY A 309 11.53 -7.02 -51.67
C GLY A 309 12.32 -8.23 -51.16
N LEU A 310 12.55 -8.37 -49.85
CA LEU A 310 13.36 -9.46 -49.25
C LEU A 310 12.63 -10.14 -48.10
N VAL A 311 12.56 -11.47 -48.16
CA VAL A 311 11.93 -12.30 -47.13
C VAL A 311 12.84 -13.45 -46.75
N GLU A 312 12.80 -13.85 -45.48
CA GLU A 312 13.64 -14.91 -44.93
C GLU A 312 12.79 -16.06 -44.40
N VAL A 313 13.16 -17.30 -44.69
CA VAL A 313 12.51 -18.47 -44.12
C VAL A 313 13.05 -18.71 -42.71
N MET A 314 12.16 -18.73 -41.72
CA MET A 314 12.49 -19.20 -40.38
C MET A 314 12.50 -20.72 -40.39
N LEU A 315 13.64 -21.34 -40.06
CA LEU A 315 13.80 -22.78 -39.89
C LEU A 315 13.62 -23.19 -38.42
#